data_AF-A0A3C0G050-F1
#
_entry.id   AF-A0A3C0G050-F1
#
_cell.length_a   1.000
_cell.length_b   1.000
_cell.length_c   1.000
_cell.angle_alpha   90.00
_cell.angle_beta   90.00
_cell.angle_gamma   90.00
#
_symmetry.space_group_name_H-M   'P 1'
#
loop_
_entity.id
_entity.type
_entity.pdbx_description
1 polymer ?
#
loop_
_entity_poly.entity_id
_entity_poly.type
_entity_poly.pdbx_seq_one_letter_code
_entity_poly.pdbx_strand_id
1 'polypeptide(L)'
;DDISQISEYARHKTLQNSFNTPQININPVQTHRSITGFVFNNGKPVENATVQIAESLKHTQTDAYGRYTIMAQIGDVISFDYLGFEKVERTVLETIHNINVTMNVMVEALEGVTVTERARLKKTEAEMFSEYLTNEEFAKSAYGTLDKKTIGHAITIVDGKSLNLSAPNILAALDGKIAGVRIGNVTNGNTCFGCSFTKVAVFIRGGKGSINNIRPAIFEIDGVIYEDVPYFLDLNVIERIAVMPGLAGVGRYGQVAAGGVIAISTKHANYATKNNRASDLAKIRNNIYEFDAIDKQQANKNLPSYLKAFLACNTFETAKRVYEENEKIYSSSASFFLDAYIYFTANWEQEKFNSDIIANHQSLFVDNINEMKALAYAYQREGKFEKANELYTSVFVKRPNYAQSYRDMANSYIEVNEVQKAANLYSRYTKLLNESFLVADTIGLHPIITTEFNHFLQHKTDYTISSEDLKEMAAMREGTDTRLLFEWNDDKAEFDLQFVNPENRYFVSSTSLINQNEYFGKQENSSSKEFFLESDIQGEWIININYKGNKSGLPTYLKVTAFSGYGTDNEESTIRIYRLSLKNVNQNLFYLPTLGADNLN
;
A
#
# COMPACT_ATOMS: atom_id res chain seq x y z
N ASP A 1 1.61 55.87 -6.62
CA ASP A 1 1.34 56.77 -5.49
C ASP A 1 -0.17 56.90 -5.37
N ASP A 2 -0.87 56.45 -4.34
CA ASP A 2 -0.49 55.95 -3.03
C ASP A 2 -1.68 55.09 -2.55
N ILE A 3 -1.43 53.81 -2.24
CA ILE A 3 -2.44 52.80 -1.84
C ILE A 3 -2.50 52.78 -0.31
N SER A 4 -2.78 53.93 0.30
CA SER A 4 -2.66 54.12 1.75
C SER A 4 -3.96 54.39 2.50
N GLN A 5 -5.14 54.15 1.91
CA GLN A 5 -6.42 54.30 2.64
C GLN A 5 -7.53 53.30 2.24
N ILE A 6 -7.27 52.00 2.44
CA ILE A 6 -8.37 51.06 2.75
C ILE A 6 -8.09 50.46 4.12
N SER A 7 -9.04 50.71 5.02
CA SER A 7 -8.97 50.63 6.46
C SER A 7 -8.65 49.24 7.01
N GLU A 8 -7.99 49.23 8.18
CA GLU A 8 -7.70 48.09 9.07
C GLU A 8 -8.93 47.22 9.45
N TYR A 9 -10.12 47.56 8.97
CA TYR A 9 -11.36 46.83 9.25
C TYR A 9 -11.53 45.55 8.40
N ALA A 10 -10.78 45.39 7.31
CA ALA A 10 -10.88 44.21 6.43
C ALA A 10 -9.82 43.12 6.69
N ARG A 11 -8.84 43.33 7.58
CA ARG A 11 -7.77 42.35 7.89
C ARG A 11 -8.06 41.41 9.06
N HIS A 12 -9.14 41.61 9.81
CA HIS A 12 -9.45 40.82 11.01
C HIS A 12 -10.73 39.97 10.94
N LYS A 13 -11.33 39.75 9.77
CA LYS A 13 -12.56 38.94 9.64
C LYS A 13 -12.47 37.68 8.76
N THR A 14 -11.27 37.16 8.52
CA THR A 14 -11.07 35.88 7.80
C THR A 14 -10.43 34.77 8.65
N LEU A 15 -10.37 34.93 9.98
CA LEU A 15 -9.76 33.94 10.86
C LEU A 15 -10.50 33.72 12.18
N GLN A 16 -11.82 33.90 12.26
CA GLN A 16 -12.61 33.40 13.39
C GLN A 16 -14.06 33.13 12.97
N ASN A 17 -14.27 32.07 12.19
CA ASN A 17 -15.46 31.24 12.41
C ASN A 17 -14.92 29.93 12.98
N SER A 18 -15.01 29.87 14.30
CA SER A 18 -14.71 28.75 15.16
C SER A 18 -15.36 27.48 14.64
N PHE A 19 -14.57 26.60 14.00
CA PHE A 19 -14.72 25.19 14.32
C PHE A 19 -14.42 25.07 15.80
N ASN A 20 -15.46 24.95 16.63
CA ASN A 20 -15.29 24.47 17.99
C ASN A 20 -14.62 23.10 17.87
N THR A 21 -13.34 23.07 18.19
CA THR A 21 -12.52 21.88 18.35
C THR A 21 -13.31 20.91 19.24
N PRO A 22 -13.73 19.74 18.74
CA PRO A 22 -14.13 18.69 19.65
C PRO A 22 -12.93 18.40 20.54
N GLN A 23 -13.09 18.57 21.85
CA GLN A 23 -12.13 18.02 22.81
C GLN A 23 -12.15 16.50 22.62
N ILE A 24 -11.17 15.96 21.88
CA ILE A 24 -11.03 14.52 21.67
C ILE A 24 -10.54 13.93 22.99
N ASN A 25 -11.43 13.19 23.65
CA ASN A 25 -11.10 12.41 24.82
C ASN A 25 -10.22 11.23 24.37
N ILE A 26 -8.93 11.29 24.65
CA ILE A 26 -7.88 10.35 24.22
C ILE A 26 -7.76 9.10 25.09
N ASN A 27 -8.78 8.78 25.90
CA ASN A 27 -8.85 7.45 26.49
C ASN A 27 -9.36 6.47 25.42
N PRO A 28 -8.68 5.34 25.12
CA PRO A 28 -9.30 4.28 24.37
C PRO A 28 -10.55 3.88 25.14
N VAL A 29 -11.71 4.25 24.62
CA VAL A 29 -12.97 3.95 25.27
C VAL A 29 -13.11 2.43 25.16
N GLN A 30 -12.76 1.70 26.23
CA GLN A 30 -13.13 0.30 26.42
C GLN A 30 -14.63 0.20 26.63
N THR A 31 -15.39 0.54 25.59
CA THR A 31 -16.83 0.34 25.54
C THR A 31 -17.06 -1.12 25.23
N HIS A 32 -17.31 -1.89 26.28
CA HIS A 32 -18.04 -3.13 26.13
C HIS A 32 -19.39 -2.78 25.51
N ARG A 33 -19.68 -3.36 24.34
CA ARG A 33 -20.95 -3.17 23.64
C ARG A 33 -21.67 -4.50 23.49
N SER A 34 -22.99 -4.42 23.48
CA SER A 34 -23.84 -5.56 23.18
C SER A 34 -23.80 -5.80 21.68
N ILE A 35 -23.21 -6.93 21.27
CA ILE A 35 -23.25 -7.43 19.90
C ILE A 35 -24.39 -8.42 19.80
N THR A 36 -25.34 -8.15 18.91
CA THR A 36 -26.46 -9.03 18.63
C THR A 36 -26.32 -9.66 17.25
N GLY A 37 -27.15 -10.62 16.91
CA GLY A 37 -27.22 -11.10 15.54
C GLY A 37 -27.95 -12.41 15.42
N PHE A 38 -27.90 -12.95 14.21
CA PHE A 38 -28.51 -14.23 13.87
C PHE A 38 -27.48 -15.17 13.24
N VAL A 39 -27.62 -16.47 13.51
CA VAL A 39 -26.86 -17.54 12.85
C VAL A 39 -27.81 -18.37 11.99
N PHE A 40 -27.51 -18.45 10.69
CA PHE A 40 -28.32 -19.15 9.70
C PHE A 40 -27.49 -20.15 8.89
N ASN A 41 -28.15 -21.12 8.27
CA ASN A 41 -27.63 -21.90 7.14
C ASN A 41 -28.70 -21.89 6.04
N ASN A 42 -28.35 -21.42 4.84
CA ASN A 42 -29.28 -21.38 3.69
C ASN A 42 -30.67 -20.79 4.04
N GLY A 43 -30.69 -19.71 4.83
CA GLY A 43 -31.91 -19.04 5.27
C GLY A 43 -32.68 -19.71 6.42
N LYS A 44 -32.20 -20.83 6.97
CA LYS A 44 -32.78 -21.51 8.15
C LYS A 44 -31.97 -21.21 9.42
N PRO A 45 -32.62 -20.91 10.55
CA PRO A 45 -31.91 -20.57 11.79
C PRO A 45 -31.14 -21.79 12.33
N VAL A 46 -29.96 -21.55 12.88
CA VAL A 46 -29.16 -22.56 13.57
C VAL A 46 -29.32 -22.38 15.08
N GLU A 47 -30.05 -23.29 15.71
CA GLU A 47 -30.27 -23.32 17.17
C GLU A 47 -29.09 -23.99 17.90
N ASN A 48 -28.76 -23.51 19.09
CA ASN A 48 -27.66 -24.02 19.94
C ASN A 48 -26.25 -23.91 19.33
N ALA A 49 -26.03 -23.01 18.37
CA ALA A 49 -24.69 -22.63 17.94
C ALA A 49 -23.97 -21.88 19.07
N THR A 50 -22.72 -22.25 19.33
CA THR A 50 -21.90 -21.61 20.36
C THR A 50 -21.31 -20.33 19.80
N VAL A 51 -21.49 -19.22 20.52
CA VAL A 51 -20.94 -17.90 20.17
C VAL A 51 -20.00 -17.46 21.29
N GLN A 52 -18.71 -17.34 21.01
CA GLN A 52 -17.67 -17.15 22.03
C GLN A 52 -16.63 -16.13 21.60
N ILE A 53 -16.18 -15.27 22.51
CA ILE A 53 -15.00 -14.42 22.26
C ILE A 53 -13.77 -15.33 22.21
N ALA A 54 -13.04 -15.31 21.10
CA ALA A 54 -11.85 -16.10 20.87
C ALA A 54 -10.85 -15.90 22.02
N GLU A 55 -10.27 -17.00 22.49
CA GLU A 55 -9.32 -17.03 23.62
C GLU A 55 -9.90 -16.59 24.99
N SER A 56 -11.22 -16.41 25.11
CA SER A 56 -11.92 -16.03 26.34
C SER A 56 -12.97 -17.06 26.75
N LEU A 57 -13.27 -17.16 28.05
CA LEU A 57 -14.35 -18.01 28.58
C LEU A 57 -15.75 -17.40 28.41
N LYS A 58 -15.85 -16.17 27.88
CA LYS A 58 -17.14 -15.50 27.64
C LYS A 58 -17.83 -16.10 26.40
N HIS A 59 -18.93 -16.81 26.60
CA HIS A 59 -19.74 -17.37 25.52
C HIS A 59 -21.26 -17.24 25.77
N THR A 60 -22.03 -17.41 24.70
CA THR A 60 -23.50 -17.54 24.69
C THR A 60 -23.89 -18.62 23.68
N GLN A 61 -25.17 -18.93 23.56
CA GLN A 61 -25.70 -19.84 22.54
C GLN A 61 -26.84 -19.18 21.77
N THR A 62 -27.04 -19.59 20.53
CA THR A 62 -28.19 -19.14 19.74
C THR A 62 -29.49 -19.79 20.21
N ASP A 63 -30.57 -19.01 20.20
CA ASP A 63 -31.92 -19.52 20.50
C ASP A 63 -32.56 -20.29 19.32
N ALA A 64 -33.80 -20.76 19.49
CA ALA A 64 -34.57 -21.48 18.47
C ALA A 64 -34.79 -20.69 17.16
N TYR A 65 -34.58 -19.37 17.17
CA TYR A 65 -34.66 -18.50 16.00
C TYR A 65 -33.27 -18.08 15.49
N GLY A 66 -32.20 -18.71 16.00
CA GLY A 66 -30.82 -18.44 15.64
C GLY A 66 -30.26 -17.15 16.25
N ARG A 67 -30.98 -16.48 17.17
CA ARG A 67 -30.58 -15.18 17.73
C ARG A 67 -29.57 -15.35 18.85
N TYR A 68 -28.64 -14.41 18.96
CA TYR A 68 -27.71 -14.34 20.09
C TYR A 68 -27.44 -12.89 20.51
N THR A 69 -26.90 -12.74 21.72
CA THR A 69 -26.40 -11.48 22.27
C THR A 69 -25.14 -11.76 23.10
N ILE A 70 -24.05 -11.04 22.85
CA ILE A 70 -22.78 -11.17 23.57
C ILE A 70 -22.14 -9.79 23.83
N MET A 71 -21.53 -9.60 25.01
CA MET A 71 -20.82 -8.36 25.35
C MET A 71 -19.36 -8.45 24.91
N ALA A 72 -18.96 -7.65 23.93
CA ALA A 72 -17.61 -7.64 23.35
C ALA A 72 -17.04 -6.22 23.20
N GLN A 73 -15.73 -6.11 23.05
CA GLN A 73 -14.99 -4.88 22.79
C GLN A 73 -14.65 -4.74 21.29
N ILE A 74 -14.41 -3.52 20.82
CA ILE A 74 -13.88 -3.31 19.46
C ILE A 74 -12.54 -4.02 19.32
N GLY A 75 -12.38 -4.79 18.25
CA GLY A 75 -11.19 -5.60 17.99
C GLY A 75 -11.27 -7.04 18.50
N ASP A 76 -12.22 -7.38 19.39
CA ASP A 76 -12.45 -8.76 19.81
C ASP A 76 -12.81 -9.63 18.59
N VAL A 77 -12.34 -10.87 18.58
CA VAL A 77 -12.77 -11.88 17.59
C VAL A 77 -13.85 -12.75 18.23
N ILE A 78 -15.02 -12.82 17.64
CA ILE A 78 -16.12 -13.69 18.03
C ILE A 78 -16.10 -14.92 17.12
N SER A 79 -15.96 -16.08 17.74
CA SER A 79 -16.06 -17.40 17.10
C SER A 79 -17.47 -17.96 17.21
N PHE A 80 -17.94 -18.57 16.12
CA PHE A 80 -19.21 -19.26 15.98
C PHE A 80 -18.92 -20.71 15.63
N ASP A 81 -19.39 -21.63 16.46
CA ASP A 81 -19.11 -23.05 16.33
C ASP A 81 -20.39 -23.89 16.50
N TYR A 82 -20.52 -24.91 15.67
CA TYR A 82 -21.64 -25.85 15.69
C TYR A 82 -21.23 -27.15 14.99
N LEU A 83 -21.64 -28.29 15.56
CA LEU A 83 -21.21 -29.61 15.11
C LEU A 83 -21.55 -29.84 13.62
N GLY A 84 -20.54 -30.17 12.82
CA GLY A 84 -20.68 -30.46 11.39
C GLY A 84 -20.57 -29.25 10.45
N PHE A 85 -20.28 -28.07 10.98
CA PHE A 85 -20.10 -26.84 10.21
C PHE A 85 -18.66 -26.32 10.30
N GLU A 86 -18.28 -25.48 9.34
CA GLU A 86 -17.02 -24.75 9.43
C GLU A 86 -17.10 -23.71 10.55
N LYS A 87 -16.07 -23.67 11.41
CA LYS A 87 -15.93 -22.64 12.43
C LYS A 87 -15.83 -21.27 11.75
N VAL A 88 -16.68 -20.33 12.17
CA VAL A 88 -16.69 -18.97 11.61
C VAL A 88 -16.16 -17.98 12.63
N GLU A 89 -15.22 -17.13 12.25
CA GLU A 89 -14.68 -16.08 13.13
C GLU A 89 -14.98 -14.68 12.58
N ARG A 90 -15.34 -13.75 13.48
CA ARG A 90 -15.73 -12.37 13.15
C ARG A 90 -15.13 -11.36 14.11
N THR A 91 -14.45 -10.34 13.61
CA THR A 91 -13.93 -9.22 14.41
C THR A 91 -15.01 -8.18 14.65
N VAL A 92 -15.12 -7.70 15.89
CA VAL A 92 -15.99 -6.59 16.26
C VAL A 92 -15.40 -5.28 15.73
N LEU A 93 -16.05 -4.69 14.73
CA LEU A 93 -15.63 -3.41 14.14
C LEU A 93 -16.26 -2.21 14.85
N GLU A 94 -15.68 -1.02 14.64
CA GLU A 94 -16.02 0.23 15.34
C GLU A 94 -17.49 0.64 15.26
N THR A 95 -18.19 0.34 14.15
CA THR A 95 -19.59 0.75 13.93
C THR A 95 -20.58 -0.41 13.93
N ILE A 96 -20.10 -1.65 14.10
CA ILE A 96 -20.96 -2.83 14.07
C ILE A 96 -21.58 -3.08 15.45
N HIS A 97 -22.91 -3.21 15.46
CA HIS A 97 -23.71 -3.58 16.63
C HIS A 97 -24.40 -4.95 16.44
N ASN A 98 -24.47 -5.42 15.19
CA ASN A 98 -25.08 -6.67 14.80
C ASN A 98 -24.15 -7.46 13.87
N ILE A 99 -23.85 -8.71 14.20
CA ILE A 99 -23.07 -9.62 13.36
C ILE A 99 -23.94 -10.82 12.98
N ASN A 100 -24.44 -10.83 11.75
CA ASN A 100 -25.17 -11.97 11.22
C ASN A 100 -24.20 -12.96 10.57
N VAL A 101 -24.35 -14.24 10.87
CA VAL A 101 -23.47 -15.30 10.39
C VAL A 101 -24.27 -16.31 9.58
N THR A 102 -23.76 -16.65 8.41
CA THR A 102 -24.18 -17.87 7.71
C THR A 102 -23.11 -18.92 7.92
N MET A 103 -23.46 -20.04 8.54
CA MET A 103 -22.56 -21.19 8.70
C MET A 103 -22.72 -22.11 7.50
N ASN A 104 -21.59 -22.56 6.93
CA ASN A 104 -21.57 -23.54 5.86
C ASN A 104 -21.23 -24.92 6.44
N VAL A 105 -21.82 -25.96 5.87
CA VAL A 105 -21.48 -27.35 6.19
C VAL A 105 -20.01 -27.56 5.82
N MET A 106 -19.26 -28.23 6.68
CA MET A 106 -17.87 -28.58 6.40
C MET A 106 -17.81 -29.44 5.13
N VAL A 107 -17.24 -28.90 4.05
CA VAL A 107 -16.97 -29.67 2.82
C VAL A 107 -15.48 -29.94 2.79
N GLU A 108 -15.09 -31.21 2.94
CA GLU A 108 -13.71 -31.66 2.74
C GLU A 108 -13.33 -31.54 1.26
N ALA A 109 -13.04 -30.33 0.79
CA ALA A 109 -12.28 -30.13 -0.43
C ALA A 109 -10.80 -30.17 -0.04
N LEU A 110 -10.07 -31.18 -0.56
CA LEU A 110 -8.64 -31.33 -0.34
C LEU A 110 -7.94 -30.02 -0.71
N GLU A 111 -7.39 -29.38 0.32
CA GLU A 111 -6.57 -28.18 0.20
C GLU A 111 -5.32 -28.57 -0.61
N GLY A 112 -5.18 -28.00 -1.81
CA GLY A 112 -3.97 -28.14 -2.60
C GLY A 112 -2.82 -27.48 -1.85
N VAL A 113 -2.07 -28.25 -1.07
CA VAL A 113 -0.91 -27.78 -0.34
C VAL A 113 0.19 -27.44 -1.34
N THR A 114 0.28 -26.18 -1.75
CA THR A 114 1.52 -25.64 -2.32
C THR A 114 2.47 -25.38 -1.15
N VAL A 115 3.43 -26.29 -0.98
CA VAL A 115 4.55 -26.12 -0.05
C VAL A 115 5.36 -24.92 -0.49
N THR A 116 5.18 -23.78 0.17
CA THR A 116 6.17 -22.69 0.09
C THR A 116 7.31 -23.06 1.03
N GLU A 117 8.36 -23.65 0.47
CA GLU A 117 9.63 -23.79 1.18
C GLU A 117 10.08 -22.42 1.71
N ARG A 118 10.08 -22.27 3.04
CA ARG A 118 10.76 -21.17 3.73
C ARG A 118 12.28 -21.34 3.62
N ALA A 119 12.83 -21.14 2.44
CA ALA A 119 14.20 -20.65 2.35
C ALA A 119 14.20 -19.22 2.88
N ARG A 120 15.17 -18.82 3.73
CA ARG A 120 15.40 -17.40 4.05
C ARG A 120 15.68 -16.68 2.73
N LEU A 121 14.64 -16.09 2.15
CA LEU A 121 14.71 -15.41 0.86
C LEU A 121 15.57 -14.17 1.07
N LYS A 122 16.61 -14.03 0.23
CA LYS A 122 17.30 -12.75 0.08
C LYS A 122 16.24 -11.71 -0.28
N LYS A 123 16.12 -10.67 0.56
CA LYS A 123 15.13 -9.61 0.37
C LYS A 123 15.37 -8.92 -0.98
N THR A 124 14.29 -8.55 -1.64
CA THR A 124 14.32 -7.77 -2.88
C THR A 124 14.86 -6.36 -2.61
N GLU A 125 15.31 -5.66 -3.65
CA GLU A 125 15.80 -4.28 -3.53
C GLU A 125 14.74 -3.36 -2.91
N ALA A 126 13.48 -3.48 -3.34
CA ALA A 126 12.38 -2.68 -2.79
C ALA A 126 12.13 -2.98 -1.30
N GLU A 127 12.15 -4.25 -0.90
CA GLU A 127 12.03 -4.65 0.51
C GLU A 127 13.20 -4.10 1.35
N MET A 128 14.45 -4.27 0.90
CA MET A 128 15.62 -3.74 1.60
C MET A 128 15.62 -2.21 1.68
N PHE A 129 15.26 -1.55 0.58
CA PHE A 129 15.16 -0.09 0.53
C PHE A 129 14.09 0.44 1.48
N SER A 130 12.95 -0.24 1.58
CA SER A 130 11.87 0.17 2.49
C SER A 130 12.23 0.04 3.97
N GLU A 131 13.11 -0.91 4.29
CA GLU A 131 13.60 -1.16 5.65
C GLU A 131 14.86 -0.36 5.97
N TYR A 132 15.46 0.32 4.99
CA TYR A 132 16.77 0.96 5.15
C TYR A 132 16.83 1.89 6.37
N LEU A 133 15.80 2.73 6.57
CA LEU A 133 15.76 3.68 7.69
C LEU A 133 15.60 3.01 9.05
N THR A 134 14.99 1.84 9.11
CA THR A 134 14.67 1.14 10.36
C THR A 134 15.60 -0.04 10.65
N ASN A 135 16.39 -0.48 9.67
CA ASN A 135 17.30 -1.61 9.77
C ASN A 135 18.75 -1.14 9.59
N GLU A 136 19.48 -1.06 10.70
CA GLU A 136 20.89 -0.63 10.78
C GLU A 136 21.86 -1.55 10.02
N GLU A 137 21.43 -2.75 9.64
CA GLU A 137 22.24 -3.71 8.87
C GLU A 137 22.18 -3.44 7.36
N PHE A 138 21.38 -2.47 6.92
CA PHE A 138 21.28 -2.09 5.50
C PHE A 138 22.12 -0.86 5.17
N ALA A 139 22.57 -0.72 3.93
CA ALA A 139 23.23 0.48 3.47
C ALA A 139 22.92 0.72 1.99
N LYS A 140 22.95 1.97 1.51
CA LYS A 140 22.78 2.24 0.09
C LYS A 140 24.14 2.39 -0.60
N SER A 141 24.11 2.14 -1.90
CA SER A 141 25.23 2.32 -2.81
C SER A 141 24.70 2.72 -4.19
N ALA A 142 25.59 3.06 -5.12
CA ALA A 142 25.24 3.43 -6.49
C ALA A 142 24.51 2.29 -7.23
N TYR A 143 24.65 1.06 -6.72
CA TYR A 143 24.14 -0.14 -7.34
C TYR A 143 23.02 -0.84 -6.56
N GLY A 144 22.40 -0.12 -5.61
CA GLY A 144 21.28 -0.60 -4.80
C GLY A 144 21.62 -0.78 -3.32
N THR A 145 20.66 -1.35 -2.60
CA THR A 145 20.68 -1.55 -1.16
C THR A 145 21.44 -2.83 -0.82
N LEU A 146 22.37 -2.67 0.11
CA LEU A 146 23.30 -3.69 0.59
C LEU A 146 22.80 -4.20 1.93
N ASP A 147 22.67 -5.52 2.06
CA ASP A 147 22.36 -6.16 3.34
C ASP A 147 23.62 -6.82 3.91
N LYS A 148 24.11 -6.29 5.03
CA LYS A 148 25.30 -6.78 5.73
C LYS A 148 25.22 -8.27 6.10
N LYS A 149 24.02 -8.86 6.27
CA LYS A 149 23.86 -10.27 6.62
C LYS A 149 23.93 -11.22 5.42
N THR A 150 23.52 -10.78 4.23
CA THR A 150 23.45 -11.64 3.03
C THR A 150 24.52 -11.32 1.98
N ILE A 151 25.21 -10.19 2.12
CA ILE A 151 26.26 -9.77 1.19
C ILE A 151 27.49 -10.67 1.31
N GLY A 152 27.98 -11.16 0.16
CA GLY A 152 29.08 -12.14 0.10
C GLY A 152 30.48 -11.58 0.33
N HIS A 153 30.61 -10.33 0.79
CA HIS A 153 31.88 -9.68 1.07
C HIS A 153 31.80 -8.83 2.34
N ALA A 154 32.94 -8.47 2.90
CA ALA A 154 32.96 -7.65 4.12
C ALA A 154 32.39 -6.25 3.85
N ILE A 155 31.46 -5.81 4.70
CA ILE A 155 30.95 -4.44 4.73
C ILE A 155 30.91 -3.96 6.19
N THR A 156 31.26 -2.70 6.42
CA THR A 156 31.05 -2.04 7.71
C THR A 156 30.05 -0.93 7.53
N ILE A 157 29.05 -0.86 8.39
CA ILE A 157 27.99 0.14 8.34
C ILE A 157 28.08 0.99 9.61
N VAL A 158 28.01 2.32 9.44
CA VAL A 158 28.05 3.31 10.52
C VAL A 158 26.83 4.22 10.39
N ASP A 159 26.03 4.31 11.45
CA ASP A 159 24.89 5.23 11.53
C ASP A 159 25.40 6.69 11.63
N GLY A 160 24.80 7.60 10.86
CA GLY A 160 25.12 9.03 10.88
C GLY A 160 24.97 9.67 12.26
N LYS A 161 24.02 9.20 13.08
CA LYS A 161 23.82 9.64 14.48
C LYS A 161 24.99 9.26 15.39
N SER A 162 25.78 8.26 15.01
CA SER A 162 26.96 7.83 15.77
C SER A 162 28.24 8.63 15.46
N LEU A 163 28.16 9.52 14.46
CA LEU A 163 29.26 10.42 14.08
C LEU A 163 29.41 11.55 15.09
N ASN A 164 30.64 12.03 15.27
CA ASN A 164 30.88 13.24 16.02
C ASN A 164 30.49 14.45 15.16
N LEU A 165 29.28 14.97 15.36
CA LEU A 165 28.76 16.12 14.60
C LEU A 165 29.51 17.43 14.87
N SER A 166 30.34 17.49 15.93
CA SER A 166 31.23 18.62 16.19
C SER A 166 32.56 18.55 15.44
N ALA A 167 32.80 17.47 14.67
CA ALA A 167 33.98 17.36 13.85
C ALA A 167 33.91 18.34 12.67
N PRO A 168 35.05 18.95 12.25
CA PRO A 168 35.05 19.96 11.20
C PRO A 168 34.81 19.40 9.79
N ASN A 169 34.93 18.08 9.59
CA ASN A 169 34.69 17.41 8.31
C ASN A 169 34.56 15.89 8.48
N ILE A 170 34.22 15.21 7.37
CA ILE A 170 34.02 13.76 7.30
C ILE A 170 35.24 12.94 7.70
N LEU A 171 36.47 13.42 7.46
CA LEU A 171 37.67 12.68 7.85
C LEU A 171 37.78 12.60 9.36
N ALA A 172 37.64 13.73 10.04
CA ALA A 172 37.68 13.79 11.50
C ALA A 172 36.50 13.04 12.14
N ALA A 173 35.35 12.94 11.46
CA ALA A 173 34.21 12.17 11.92
C ALA A 173 34.40 10.65 11.77
N LEU A 174 35.15 10.21 10.76
CA LEU A 174 35.42 8.79 10.47
C LEU A 174 36.65 8.24 11.20
N ASP A 175 37.55 9.11 11.67
CA ASP A 175 38.78 8.70 12.32
C ASP A 175 38.51 7.85 13.57
N GLY A 176 39.13 6.67 13.64
CA GLY A 176 38.93 5.70 14.73
C GLY A 176 37.56 5.01 14.80
N LYS A 177 36.59 5.34 13.92
CA LYS A 177 35.25 4.73 13.94
C LYS A 177 35.17 3.41 13.18
N ILE A 178 36.04 3.22 12.18
CA ILE A 178 35.99 2.06 11.28
C ILE A 178 37.33 1.33 11.31
N ALA A 179 37.29 0.07 11.73
CA ALA A 179 38.49 -0.76 11.82
C ALA A 179 39.19 -0.91 10.46
N GLY A 180 40.48 -0.54 10.41
CA GLY A 180 41.30 -0.62 9.21
C GLY A 180 41.20 0.58 8.27
N VAL A 181 40.39 1.60 8.60
CA VAL A 181 40.41 2.90 7.89
C VAL A 181 41.54 3.75 8.46
N ARG A 182 42.34 4.37 7.59
CA ARG A 182 43.42 5.29 7.95
C ARG A 182 43.41 6.51 7.04
N ILE A 183 43.63 7.67 7.62
CA ILE A 183 43.81 8.92 6.87
C ILE A 183 45.30 9.08 6.60
N GLY A 184 45.66 9.41 5.37
CA GLY A 184 47.04 9.61 4.98
C GLY A 184 47.18 10.56 3.80
N ASN A 185 48.42 10.77 3.38
CA ASN A 185 48.79 11.74 2.38
C ASN A 185 49.23 11.02 1.09
N VAL A 186 48.70 11.44 -0.05
CA VAL A 186 49.12 10.98 -1.38
C VAL A 186 49.84 12.13 -2.08
N THR A 187 51.08 11.88 -2.52
CA THR A 187 51.83 12.82 -3.34
C THR A 187 51.40 12.67 -4.79
N ASN A 188 50.86 13.72 -5.40
CA ASN A 188 50.52 13.71 -6.81
C ASN A 188 51.76 14.09 -7.62
N GLY A 189 52.24 13.18 -8.48
CA GLY A 189 53.36 13.44 -9.36
C GLY A 189 52.90 14.25 -10.58
N ASN A 190 53.32 15.52 -10.62
CA ASN A 190 53.26 16.49 -11.72
C ASN A 190 51.97 17.30 -11.95
N THR A 191 52.09 18.60 -11.67
CA THR A 191 51.70 19.69 -12.61
C THR A 191 52.68 20.88 -12.64
N CYS A 192 53.77 20.92 -11.84
CA CYS A 192 54.88 21.86 -12.05
C CYS A 192 56.26 21.26 -11.68
N PHE A 193 57.31 21.64 -12.43
CA PHE A 193 58.70 21.23 -12.18
C PHE A 193 59.10 21.62 -10.75
N GLY A 194 59.30 20.63 -9.88
CA GLY A 194 59.74 20.84 -8.49
C GLY A 194 58.61 21.02 -7.45
N CYS A 195 57.34 20.95 -7.84
CA CYS A 195 56.21 21.02 -6.90
C CYS A 195 55.70 19.63 -6.54
N SER A 196 55.56 19.35 -5.24
CA SER A 196 54.82 18.18 -4.75
C SER A 196 53.53 18.65 -4.09
N PHE A 197 52.38 18.34 -4.70
CA PHE A 197 51.08 18.54 -4.06
C PHE A 197 50.72 17.29 -3.28
N THR A 198 50.46 17.48 -1.99
CA THR A 198 50.00 16.41 -1.10
C THR A 198 48.51 16.53 -0.95
N LYS A 199 47.76 15.51 -1.39
CA LYS A 199 46.33 15.41 -1.12
C LYS A 199 46.08 14.45 0.04
N VAL A 200 45.15 14.82 0.92
CA VAL A 200 44.70 13.93 1.99
C VAL A 200 43.76 12.90 1.37
N ALA A 201 43.97 11.63 1.70
CA ALA A 201 43.19 10.52 1.19
C ALA A 201 42.91 9.50 2.29
N VAL A 202 41.88 8.68 2.07
CA VAL A 202 41.50 7.61 3.00
C VAL A 202 41.92 6.26 2.45
N PHE A 203 42.53 5.44 3.29
CA PHE A 203 42.99 4.11 2.96
C PHE A 203 42.26 3.07 3.79
N ILE A 204 41.72 2.05 3.14
CA ILE A 204 41.06 0.94 3.81
C ILE A 204 42.00 -0.28 3.80
N ARG A 205 42.23 -0.89 4.96
CA ARG A 205 43.11 -2.07 5.20
C ARG A 205 44.52 -1.94 4.60
N GLY A 206 45.08 -0.73 4.63
CA GLY A 206 46.46 -0.45 4.19
C GLY A 206 46.64 -0.25 2.68
N GLY A 207 45.56 -0.03 1.91
CA GLY A 207 45.63 0.39 0.50
C GLY A 207 46.26 -0.65 -0.44
N LYS A 208 46.07 -1.95 -0.13
CA LYS A 208 46.84 -3.05 -0.70
C LYS A 208 46.78 -3.10 -2.24
N GLY A 209 47.93 -2.80 -2.85
CA GLY A 209 48.23 -3.03 -4.26
C GLY A 209 49.74 -3.13 -4.54
N SER A 210 50.59 -2.42 -3.79
CA SER A 210 52.06 -2.50 -3.82
C SER A 210 52.66 -1.55 -2.76
N ILE A 211 53.88 -1.81 -2.27
CA ILE A 211 54.66 -0.84 -1.48
C ILE A 211 54.87 0.47 -2.27
N ASN A 212 54.80 0.40 -3.60
CA ASN A 212 55.05 1.51 -4.52
C ASN A 212 53.78 2.06 -5.20
N ASN A 213 52.60 1.49 -4.94
CA ASN A 213 51.34 1.90 -5.60
C ASN A 213 50.16 1.71 -4.63
N ILE A 214 50.14 2.54 -3.59
CA ILE A 214 49.07 2.56 -2.58
C ILE A 214 47.86 3.27 -3.19
N ARG A 215 46.72 2.59 -3.27
CA ARG A 215 45.49 3.16 -3.83
C ARG A 215 44.56 3.64 -2.72
N PRO A 216 44.11 4.91 -2.76
CA PRO A 216 43.11 5.40 -1.82
C PRO A 216 41.72 4.83 -2.14
N ALA A 217 40.86 4.85 -1.14
CA ALA A 217 39.44 4.60 -1.33
C ALA A 217 38.77 5.79 -2.02
N ILE A 218 37.73 5.51 -2.80
CA ILE A 218 36.84 6.54 -3.34
C ILE A 218 35.66 6.77 -2.39
N PHE A 219 35.03 7.93 -2.53
CA PHE A 219 33.77 8.24 -1.89
C PHE A 219 32.64 8.09 -2.90
N GLU A 220 31.50 7.64 -2.42
CA GLU A 220 30.26 7.65 -3.17
C GLU A 220 29.23 8.37 -2.31
N ILE A 221 28.51 9.34 -2.85
CA ILE A 221 27.45 10.08 -2.14
C ILE A 221 26.19 9.93 -2.96
N ASP A 222 25.21 9.21 -2.41
CA ASP A 222 23.89 9.00 -3.04
C ASP A 222 23.99 8.53 -4.50
N GLY A 223 24.94 7.63 -4.79
CA GLY A 223 25.19 7.10 -6.12
C GLY A 223 26.18 7.89 -7.00
N VAL A 224 26.63 9.07 -6.56
CA VAL A 224 27.63 9.88 -7.28
C VAL A 224 29.04 9.60 -6.75
N ILE A 225 29.99 9.31 -7.63
CA ILE A 225 31.37 8.93 -7.28
C ILE A 225 32.28 10.16 -7.19
N TYR A 226 33.09 10.21 -6.13
CA TYR A 226 34.12 11.23 -5.87
C TYR A 226 35.47 10.55 -5.54
N GLU A 227 36.53 10.91 -6.25
CA GLU A 227 37.88 10.37 -5.99
C GLU A 227 38.62 11.12 -4.87
N ASP A 228 38.20 12.34 -4.58
CA ASP A 228 38.74 13.17 -3.52
C ASP A 228 37.77 13.26 -2.33
N VAL A 229 38.30 13.67 -1.18
CA VAL A 229 37.51 13.79 0.05
C VAL A 229 36.43 14.86 -0.11
N PRO A 230 35.14 14.55 0.16
CA PRO A 230 34.05 15.50 -0.01
C PRO A 230 33.95 16.46 1.17
N TYR A 231 34.85 17.45 1.24
CA TYR A 231 34.85 18.46 2.30
C TYR A 231 33.60 19.36 2.32
N PHE A 232 32.84 19.36 1.24
CA PHE A 232 31.58 20.10 1.12
C PHE A 232 30.41 19.43 1.87
N LEU A 233 30.55 18.17 2.27
CA LEU A 233 29.46 17.41 2.88
C LEU A 233 29.31 17.77 4.36
N ASP A 234 28.14 18.29 4.73
CA ASP A 234 27.75 18.53 6.13
C ASP A 234 27.51 17.18 6.85
N LEU A 235 28.04 17.03 8.05
CA LEU A 235 27.86 15.81 8.86
C LEU A 235 26.41 15.61 9.31
N ASN A 236 25.65 16.70 9.49
CA ASN A 236 24.27 16.63 9.96
C ASN A 236 23.31 16.02 8.93
N VAL A 237 23.68 16.05 7.65
CA VAL A 237 22.85 15.49 6.57
C VAL A 237 23.16 14.03 6.29
N ILE A 238 24.16 13.44 6.95
CA ILE A 238 24.53 12.03 6.76
C ILE A 238 23.53 11.15 7.51
N GLU A 239 22.93 10.21 6.80
CA GLU A 239 22.08 9.16 7.37
C GLU A 239 22.91 7.93 7.70
N ARG A 240 23.76 7.46 6.76
CA ARG A 240 24.54 6.24 6.94
C ARG A 240 25.80 6.23 6.10
N ILE A 241 26.81 5.51 6.57
CA ILE A 241 28.06 5.27 5.84
C ILE A 241 28.30 3.77 5.74
N ALA A 242 28.49 3.27 4.53
CA ALA A 242 28.95 1.91 4.23
C ALA A 242 30.39 1.93 3.73
N VAL A 243 31.23 1.10 4.32
CA VAL A 243 32.63 0.92 3.92
C VAL A 243 32.83 -0.48 3.35
N MET A 244 33.22 -0.51 2.08
CA MET A 244 33.51 -1.72 1.32
C MET A 244 35.03 -1.82 1.10
N PRO A 245 35.74 -2.69 1.84
CA PRO A 245 37.19 -2.67 1.97
C PRO A 245 37.94 -3.49 0.92
N GLY A 246 37.27 -4.20 0.00
CA GLY A 246 37.93 -5.18 -0.88
C GLY A 246 37.28 -5.31 -2.25
N LEU A 247 38.08 -5.78 -3.22
CA LEU A 247 37.73 -5.91 -4.65
C LEU A 247 36.42 -6.66 -4.92
N ALA A 248 36.06 -7.62 -4.07
CA ALA A 248 34.82 -8.39 -4.19
C ALA A 248 33.54 -7.53 -4.02
N GLY A 249 33.61 -6.41 -3.29
CA GLY A 249 32.48 -5.48 -3.11
C GLY A 249 32.49 -4.27 -4.03
N VAL A 250 33.67 -3.93 -4.57
CA VAL A 250 33.87 -2.69 -5.34
C VAL A 250 34.03 -2.93 -6.84
N GLY A 251 33.97 -4.19 -7.31
CA GLY A 251 34.15 -4.54 -8.71
C GLY A 251 33.21 -3.82 -9.68
N ARG A 252 32.00 -3.44 -9.23
CA ARG A 252 31.05 -2.66 -10.03
C ARG A 252 31.50 -1.21 -10.28
N TYR A 253 32.28 -0.64 -9.37
CA TYR A 253 32.85 0.71 -9.49
C TYR A 253 34.11 0.77 -10.39
N GLY A 254 34.60 -0.38 -10.86
CA GLY A 254 35.77 -0.45 -11.74
C GLY A 254 37.11 -0.20 -11.04
N GLN A 255 38.16 0.06 -11.84
CA GLN A 255 39.53 0.17 -11.32
C GLN A 255 39.78 1.37 -10.39
N VAL A 256 38.97 2.43 -10.50
CA VAL A 256 39.08 3.62 -9.66
C VAL A 256 38.83 3.30 -8.18
N ALA A 257 38.00 2.29 -7.90
CA ALA A 257 37.67 1.86 -6.55
C ALA A 257 38.59 0.78 -5.97
N ALA A 258 39.75 0.53 -6.58
CA ALA A 258 40.64 -0.56 -6.17
C ALA A 258 41.16 -0.43 -4.72
N GLY A 259 41.16 0.78 -4.13
CA GLY A 259 41.46 1.02 -2.72
C GLY A 259 40.28 0.86 -1.76
N GLY A 260 39.09 0.53 -2.27
CA GLY A 260 37.82 0.42 -1.54
C GLY A 260 36.86 1.59 -1.81
N VAL A 261 35.64 1.48 -1.28
CA VAL A 261 34.57 2.50 -1.43
C VAL A 261 34.03 2.86 -0.06
N ILE A 262 33.83 4.15 0.15
CA ILE A 262 33.08 4.72 1.28
C ILE A 262 31.79 5.31 0.70
N ALA A 263 30.70 4.53 0.76
CA ALA A 263 29.38 4.94 0.32
C ALA A 263 28.67 5.69 1.44
N ILE A 264 28.20 6.90 1.14
CA ILE A 264 27.53 7.80 2.06
C ILE A 264 26.13 8.04 1.54
N SER A 265 25.16 7.81 2.42
CA SER A 265 23.75 8.07 2.16
C SER A 265 23.33 9.30 2.94
N THR A 266 22.70 10.27 2.29
CA THR A 266 22.19 11.47 2.96
C THR A 266 20.73 11.30 3.38
N LYS A 267 20.30 12.07 4.38
CA LYS A 267 18.91 12.15 4.85
C LYS A 267 17.94 12.61 3.76
N HIS A 268 18.43 13.41 2.81
CA HIS A 268 17.64 14.03 1.76
C HIS A 268 17.54 13.17 0.50
N ALA A 269 18.47 12.24 0.28
CA ALA A 269 18.46 11.32 -0.85
C ALA A 269 17.93 9.93 -0.47
N ASN A 270 16.87 9.89 0.32
CA ASN A 270 16.14 8.65 0.58
C ASN A 270 15.21 8.26 -0.56
N TYR A 271 15.70 8.41 -1.79
CA TYR A 271 15.03 7.99 -3.02
C TYR A 271 15.78 6.79 -3.58
N ALA A 272 15.05 5.85 -4.19
CA ALA A 272 15.68 4.73 -4.87
C ALA A 272 16.50 5.29 -6.04
N THR A 273 17.82 5.17 -5.98
CA THR A 273 18.67 5.45 -7.14
C THR A 273 18.25 4.51 -8.25
N LYS A 274 17.70 5.07 -9.34
CA LYS A 274 17.35 4.37 -10.59
C LYS A 274 18.62 3.68 -11.11
N ASN A 275 18.82 2.41 -10.77
CA ASN A 275 19.54 1.55 -11.68
C ASN A 275 18.63 1.41 -12.91
N ASN A 276 19.09 1.84 -14.08
CA ASN A 276 18.41 1.68 -15.39
C ASN A 276 18.26 0.21 -15.84
N ARG A 277 18.16 -0.71 -14.89
CA ARG A 277 17.63 -2.06 -15.06
C ARG A 277 16.76 -2.29 -13.85
N ALA A 278 15.48 -2.00 -14.00
CA ALA A 278 14.50 -2.57 -13.12
C ALA A 278 14.74 -4.09 -13.12
N SER A 279 15.02 -4.66 -11.96
CA SER A 279 15.19 -6.10 -11.87
C SER A 279 13.81 -6.67 -12.05
N ASP A 280 13.52 -7.18 -13.25
CA ASP A 280 12.33 -7.96 -13.51
C ASP A 280 12.21 -9.03 -12.41
N LEU A 281 11.29 -8.81 -11.46
CA LEU A 281 11.05 -9.72 -10.33
C LEU A 281 10.68 -11.11 -10.84
N ALA A 282 10.20 -11.19 -12.08
CA ALA A 282 9.86 -12.43 -12.75
C ALA A 282 11.11 -13.21 -13.22
N LYS A 283 12.30 -12.59 -13.38
CA LYS A 283 13.53 -13.25 -13.87
C LYS A 283 14.40 -13.90 -12.79
N ILE A 284 14.02 -13.85 -11.51
CA ILE A 284 14.91 -14.22 -10.40
C ILE A 284 14.74 -15.69 -9.92
N ARG A 285 13.71 -16.45 -10.33
CA ARG A 285 13.41 -17.82 -9.76
C ARG A 285 12.81 -18.82 -10.77
N ASN A 286 12.65 -20.10 -10.42
CA ASN A 286 11.82 -21.08 -11.16
C ASN A 286 10.30 -20.79 -11.00
N ASN A 287 9.88 -19.54 -11.17
CA ASN A 287 8.50 -19.05 -11.04
C ASN A 287 7.75 -19.12 -12.38
N ILE A 288 7.66 -20.31 -12.96
CA ILE A 288 6.90 -20.53 -14.19
C ILE A 288 5.44 -20.70 -13.80
N TYR A 289 4.55 -19.95 -14.44
CA TYR A 289 3.12 -20.04 -14.21
C TYR A 289 2.56 -21.30 -14.89
N GLU A 290 1.89 -22.14 -14.11
CA GLU A 290 1.38 -23.44 -14.57
C GLU A 290 -0.08 -23.37 -15.06
N PHE A 291 -0.65 -22.18 -15.21
CA PHE A 291 -2.05 -21.97 -15.60
C PHE A 291 -3.03 -22.67 -14.65
N ASP A 292 -2.73 -22.60 -13.35
CA ASP A 292 -3.46 -23.27 -12.27
C ASP A 292 -4.63 -22.42 -11.71
N ALA A 293 -4.79 -21.17 -12.17
CA ALA A 293 -5.90 -20.32 -11.77
C ALA A 293 -7.21 -20.75 -12.43
N ILE A 294 -8.28 -20.82 -11.64
CA ILE A 294 -9.62 -21.10 -12.16
C ILE A 294 -10.19 -19.89 -12.90
N ASP A 295 -11.06 -20.15 -13.86
CA ASP A 295 -11.74 -19.10 -14.62
C ASP A 295 -12.95 -18.49 -13.86
N LYS A 296 -13.48 -17.40 -14.41
CA LYS A 296 -14.65 -16.69 -13.87
C LYS A 296 -15.89 -17.57 -13.77
N GLN A 297 -16.13 -18.48 -14.71
CA GLN A 297 -17.31 -19.35 -14.71
C GLN A 297 -17.24 -20.37 -13.57
N GLN A 298 -16.07 -20.94 -13.32
CA GLN A 298 -15.80 -21.84 -12.20
C GLN A 298 -15.94 -21.10 -10.86
N ALA A 299 -15.36 -19.90 -10.74
CA ALA A 299 -15.50 -19.07 -9.55
C ALA A 299 -16.98 -18.73 -9.25
N ASN A 300 -17.75 -18.39 -10.28
CA ASN A 300 -19.17 -18.01 -10.16
C ASN A 300 -20.08 -19.10 -9.56
N LYS A 301 -19.67 -20.38 -9.58
CA LYS A 301 -20.44 -21.49 -8.96
C LYS A 301 -20.62 -21.30 -7.44
N ASN A 302 -19.69 -20.58 -6.81
CA ASN A 302 -19.67 -20.33 -5.37
C ASN A 302 -20.37 -19.02 -4.96
N LEU A 303 -20.97 -18.30 -5.91
CA LEU A 303 -21.75 -17.10 -5.61
C LEU A 303 -23.07 -17.43 -4.89
N PRO A 304 -23.64 -16.47 -4.15
CA PRO A 304 -25.00 -16.57 -3.60
C PRO A 304 -26.04 -16.99 -4.65
N SER A 305 -27.09 -17.68 -4.21
CA SER A 305 -28.16 -18.19 -5.10
C SER A 305 -28.78 -17.10 -5.96
N TYR A 306 -29.06 -15.91 -5.39
CA TYR A 306 -29.62 -14.78 -6.13
C TYR A 306 -28.67 -14.27 -7.22
N LEU A 307 -27.36 -14.23 -6.97
CA LEU A 307 -26.37 -13.80 -7.96
C LEU A 307 -26.23 -14.82 -9.09
N LYS A 308 -26.28 -16.12 -8.76
CA LYS A 308 -26.33 -17.16 -9.80
C LYS A 308 -27.60 -17.06 -10.65
N ALA A 309 -28.73 -16.73 -10.03
CA ALA A 309 -29.98 -16.49 -10.75
C ALA A 309 -29.90 -15.25 -11.65
N PHE A 310 -29.29 -14.15 -11.18
CA PHE A 310 -28.97 -12.99 -12.02
C PHE A 310 -28.11 -13.40 -13.22
N LEU A 311 -26.98 -14.07 -13.01
CA LEU A 311 -26.07 -14.49 -14.09
C LEU A 311 -26.70 -15.46 -15.10
N ALA A 312 -27.82 -16.10 -14.77
CA ALA A 312 -28.57 -16.97 -15.69
C ALA A 312 -29.63 -16.21 -16.52
N CYS A 313 -29.89 -14.93 -16.22
CA CYS A 313 -30.85 -14.11 -16.93
C CYS A 313 -30.26 -13.54 -18.23
N ASN A 314 -31.05 -13.57 -19.31
CA ASN A 314 -30.65 -13.07 -20.62
C ASN A 314 -31.37 -11.75 -21.01
N THR A 315 -32.34 -11.30 -20.22
CA THR A 315 -33.08 -10.06 -20.48
C THR A 315 -33.26 -9.25 -19.20
N PHE A 316 -33.48 -7.94 -19.35
CA PHE A 316 -33.74 -7.04 -18.23
C PHE A 316 -34.97 -7.47 -17.43
N GLU A 317 -36.07 -7.88 -18.10
CA GLU A 317 -37.33 -8.23 -17.44
C GLU A 317 -37.21 -9.51 -16.61
N THR A 318 -36.42 -10.47 -17.08
CA THR A 318 -36.18 -11.73 -16.34
C THR A 318 -35.34 -11.46 -15.09
N ALA A 319 -34.28 -10.67 -15.22
CA ALA A 319 -33.46 -10.26 -14.09
C ALA A 319 -34.21 -9.40 -13.08
N LYS A 320 -35.02 -8.44 -13.56
CA LYS A 320 -35.85 -7.59 -12.71
C LYS A 320 -36.82 -8.42 -11.87
N ARG A 321 -37.45 -9.45 -12.45
CA ARG A 321 -38.32 -10.36 -11.68
C ARG A 321 -37.55 -11.11 -10.60
N VAL A 322 -36.37 -11.64 -10.92
CA VAL A 322 -35.49 -12.29 -9.93
C VAL A 322 -35.13 -11.31 -8.81
N TYR A 323 -34.87 -10.04 -9.13
CA TYR A 323 -34.60 -9.00 -8.14
C TYR A 323 -35.81 -8.79 -7.22
N GLU A 324 -37.00 -8.55 -7.77
CA GLU A 324 -38.24 -8.29 -7.01
C GLU A 324 -38.63 -9.46 -6.09
N GLU A 325 -38.38 -10.71 -6.52
CA GLU A 325 -38.61 -11.90 -5.71
C GLU A 325 -37.62 -12.01 -4.52
N ASN A 326 -36.35 -11.67 -4.75
CA ASN A 326 -35.29 -11.77 -3.75
C ASN A 326 -35.20 -10.55 -2.84
N GLU A 327 -35.67 -9.38 -3.27
CA GLU A 327 -35.68 -8.13 -2.49
C GLU A 327 -36.37 -8.31 -1.13
N LYS A 328 -37.47 -9.06 -1.07
CA LYS A 328 -38.17 -9.34 0.20
C LYS A 328 -37.35 -10.24 1.12
N ILE A 329 -36.68 -11.24 0.54
CA ILE A 329 -35.89 -12.24 1.26
C ILE A 329 -34.62 -11.59 1.84
N TYR A 330 -34.00 -10.69 1.08
CA TYR A 330 -32.73 -10.03 1.42
C TYR A 330 -32.92 -8.56 1.81
N SER A 331 -34.11 -8.17 2.28
CA SER A 331 -34.48 -6.79 2.62
C SER A 331 -33.56 -6.11 3.63
N SER A 332 -32.86 -6.89 4.48
CA SER A 332 -31.90 -6.39 5.46
C SER A 332 -30.43 -6.53 5.02
N SER A 333 -30.16 -6.85 3.74
CA SER A 333 -28.80 -7.12 3.26
C SER A 333 -28.34 -6.02 2.30
N ALA A 334 -27.51 -5.08 2.78
CA ALA A 334 -26.93 -4.05 1.91
C ALA A 334 -26.11 -4.67 0.78
N SER A 335 -25.43 -5.79 1.06
CA SER A 335 -24.67 -6.55 0.07
C SER A 335 -25.52 -7.07 -1.08
N PHE A 336 -26.75 -7.53 -0.83
CA PHE A 336 -27.66 -7.95 -1.90
C PHE A 336 -28.00 -6.77 -2.83
N PHE A 337 -28.35 -5.62 -2.27
CA PHE A 337 -28.68 -4.42 -3.06
C PHE A 337 -27.47 -3.87 -3.81
N LEU A 338 -26.28 -3.94 -3.23
CA LEU A 338 -25.04 -3.57 -3.91
C LEU A 338 -24.69 -4.54 -5.04
N ASP A 339 -24.78 -5.85 -4.80
CA ASP A 339 -24.56 -6.89 -5.81
C ASP A 339 -25.54 -6.73 -6.98
N ALA A 340 -26.83 -6.45 -6.69
CA ALA A 340 -27.83 -6.13 -7.68
C ALA A 340 -27.47 -4.85 -8.45
N TYR A 341 -27.16 -3.76 -7.77
CA TYR A 341 -26.77 -2.49 -8.40
C TYR A 341 -25.59 -2.67 -9.36
N ILE A 342 -24.53 -3.35 -8.92
CA ILE A 342 -23.32 -3.65 -9.69
C ILE A 342 -23.66 -4.49 -10.93
N TYR A 343 -24.55 -5.48 -10.78
CA TYR A 343 -25.00 -6.35 -11.85
C TYR A 343 -25.84 -5.60 -12.88
N PHE A 344 -26.89 -4.89 -12.46
CA PHE A 344 -27.78 -4.21 -13.40
C PHE A 344 -27.09 -3.10 -14.18
N THR A 345 -26.24 -2.29 -13.52
CA THR A 345 -25.46 -1.24 -14.20
C THR A 345 -24.46 -1.79 -15.21
N ALA A 346 -23.89 -2.98 -14.96
CA ALA A 346 -22.96 -3.62 -15.89
C ALA A 346 -23.64 -4.29 -17.10
N ASN A 347 -24.93 -4.59 -17.03
CA ASN A 347 -25.63 -5.37 -18.06
C ASN A 347 -26.72 -4.59 -18.80
N TRP A 348 -27.32 -3.55 -18.18
CA TRP A 348 -28.40 -2.77 -18.78
C TRP A 348 -28.40 -1.30 -18.38
N GLU A 349 -28.58 -0.45 -19.38
CA GLU A 349 -28.67 1.02 -19.26
C GLU A 349 -30.07 1.47 -18.80
N GLN A 350 -30.51 1.00 -17.63
CA GLN A 350 -31.82 1.35 -17.04
C GLN A 350 -31.64 2.31 -15.86
N GLU A 351 -31.20 3.54 -16.14
CA GLU A 351 -30.72 4.51 -15.15
C GLU A 351 -31.66 4.71 -13.95
N LYS A 352 -32.97 4.85 -14.22
CA LYS A 352 -33.98 5.01 -13.17
C LYS A 352 -34.03 3.79 -12.26
N PHE A 353 -34.19 2.59 -12.84
CA PHE A 353 -34.25 1.36 -12.09
C PHE A 353 -32.95 1.14 -11.29
N ASN A 354 -31.80 1.33 -11.92
CA ASN A 354 -30.49 1.18 -11.29
C ASN A 354 -30.35 2.13 -10.09
N SER A 355 -30.80 3.38 -10.22
CA SER A 355 -30.74 4.36 -9.14
C SER A 355 -31.73 4.03 -8.01
N ASP A 356 -32.92 3.52 -8.33
CA ASP A 356 -33.95 3.16 -7.35
C ASP A 356 -33.51 2.01 -6.43
N ILE A 357 -32.68 1.06 -6.92
CA ILE A 357 -32.14 -0.05 -6.10
C ILE A 357 -31.46 0.47 -4.83
N ILE A 358 -30.58 1.46 -4.96
CA ILE A 358 -29.84 2.02 -3.82
C ILE A 358 -30.65 3.10 -3.10
N ALA A 359 -31.36 3.97 -3.83
CA ALA A 359 -32.13 5.06 -3.22
C ALA A 359 -33.19 4.55 -2.23
N ASN A 360 -33.86 3.44 -2.55
CA ASN A 360 -34.88 2.83 -1.70
C ASN A 360 -34.30 2.13 -0.45
N HIS A 361 -32.99 1.87 -0.43
CA HIS A 361 -32.31 1.07 0.60
C HIS A 361 -31.10 1.78 1.20
N GLN A 362 -31.02 3.10 1.07
CA GLN A 362 -29.86 3.91 1.47
C GLN A 362 -29.51 3.73 2.96
N SER A 363 -30.52 3.58 3.82
CA SER A 363 -30.34 3.39 5.27
C SER A 363 -29.51 2.17 5.64
N LEU A 364 -29.44 1.14 4.77
CA LEU A 364 -28.63 -0.05 5.02
C LEU A 364 -27.13 0.23 4.93
N PHE A 365 -26.71 1.27 4.18
CA PHE A 365 -25.30 1.54 3.93
C PHE A 365 -24.68 2.53 4.93
N VAL A 366 -25.43 3.55 5.38
CA VAL A 366 -24.87 4.75 6.04
C VAL A 366 -24.21 4.47 7.41
N ASP A 367 -24.50 3.34 8.04
CA ASP A 367 -23.94 2.99 9.35
C ASP A 367 -22.71 2.08 9.29
N ASN A 368 -22.44 1.45 8.14
CA ASN A 368 -21.36 0.49 7.99
C ASN A 368 -20.28 0.99 7.02
N ILE A 369 -19.08 1.26 7.55
CA ILE A 369 -17.96 1.81 6.78
C ILE A 369 -17.58 0.92 5.59
N ASN A 370 -17.58 -0.40 5.76
CA ASN A 370 -17.20 -1.34 4.71
C ASN A 370 -18.26 -1.37 3.59
N GLU A 371 -19.54 -1.18 3.91
CA GLU A 371 -20.62 -1.09 2.91
C GLU A 371 -20.61 0.27 2.21
N MET A 372 -20.35 1.37 2.94
CA MET A 372 -20.17 2.71 2.37
C MET A 372 -19.03 2.73 1.36
N LYS A 373 -17.87 2.16 1.70
CA LYS A 373 -16.71 2.09 0.79
C LYS A 373 -17.04 1.26 -0.45
N ALA A 374 -17.67 0.10 -0.28
CA ALA A 374 -18.04 -0.74 -1.41
C ALA A 374 -19.06 -0.06 -2.35
N LEU A 375 -20.02 0.68 -1.80
CA LEU A 375 -20.96 1.49 -2.60
C LEU A 375 -20.25 2.67 -3.27
N ALA A 376 -19.30 3.34 -2.60
CA ALA A 376 -18.50 4.40 -3.20
C ALA A 376 -17.69 3.89 -4.40
N TYR A 377 -17.11 2.68 -4.32
CA TYR A 377 -16.46 2.04 -5.45
C TYR A 377 -17.41 1.84 -6.63
N ALA A 378 -18.63 1.36 -6.38
CA ALA A 378 -19.65 1.21 -7.41
C ALA A 378 -20.03 2.56 -8.03
N TYR A 379 -20.20 3.62 -7.24
CA TYR A 379 -20.46 4.96 -7.79
C TYR A 379 -19.30 5.52 -8.60
N GLN A 380 -18.05 5.33 -8.17
CA GLN A 380 -16.87 5.73 -8.96
C GLN A 380 -16.83 5.02 -10.32
N ARG A 381 -17.11 3.71 -10.37
CA ARG A 381 -17.18 2.95 -11.64
C ARG A 381 -18.23 3.50 -12.60
N GLU A 382 -19.38 3.93 -12.07
CA GLU A 382 -20.47 4.52 -12.86
C GLU A 382 -20.31 6.03 -13.12
N GLY A 383 -19.18 6.63 -12.76
CA GLY A 383 -18.93 8.07 -12.91
C GLY A 383 -19.81 8.98 -12.02
N LYS A 384 -20.45 8.43 -10.99
CA LYS A 384 -21.31 9.17 -10.03
C LYS A 384 -20.49 9.76 -8.88
N PHE A 385 -19.53 10.61 -9.22
CA PHE A 385 -18.49 11.08 -8.30
C PHE A 385 -19.04 11.88 -7.10
N GLU A 386 -20.11 12.65 -7.27
CA GLU A 386 -20.74 13.41 -6.19
C GLU A 386 -21.29 12.46 -5.11
N LYS A 387 -21.95 11.37 -5.53
CA LYS A 387 -22.47 10.37 -4.60
C LYS A 387 -21.35 9.59 -3.90
N ALA A 388 -20.25 9.33 -4.61
CA ALA A 388 -19.06 8.73 -4.00
C ALA A 388 -18.43 9.67 -2.94
N ASN A 389 -18.30 10.96 -3.25
CA ASN A 389 -17.78 11.97 -2.33
C ASN A 389 -18.62 12.11 -1.04
N GLU A 390 -19.96 12.04 -1.13
CA GLU A 390 -20.84 12.02 0.06
C GLU A 390 -20.55 10.83 0.99
N LEU A 391 -20.34 9.64 0.41
CA LEU A 391 -19.99 8.44 1.17
C LEU A 391 -18.61 8.56 1.79
N TYR A 392 -17.59 8.99 1.03
CA TYR A 392 -16.24 9.19 1.56
C TYR A 392 -16.17 10.27 2.63
N THR A 393 -16.97 11.34 2.52
CA THR A 393 -17.13 12.34 3.57
C THR A 393 -17.61 11.70 4.86
N SER A 394 -18.62 10.84 4.75
CA SER A 394 -19.21 10.16 5.91
C SER A 394 -18.26 9.10 6.50
N VAL A 395 -17.46 8.42 5.66
CA VAL A 395 -16.36 7.53 6.12
C VAL A 395 -15.29 8.33 6.86
N PHE A 396 -14.86 9.47 6.32
CA PHE A 396 -13.85 10.34 6.93
C PHE A 396 -14.29 10.85 8.30
N VAL A 397 -15.56 11.26 8.45
CA VAL A 397 -16.13 11.68 9.75
C VAL A 397 -16.12 10.54 10.77
N LYS A 398 -16.40 9.30 10.33
CA LYS A 398 -16.38 8.12 11.21
C LYS A 398 -14.95 7.66 11.55
N ARG A 399 -13.95 7.94 10.70
CA ARG A 399 -12.54 7.54 10.89
C ARG A 399 -11.56 8.70 10.64
N PRO A 400 -11.55 9.73 11.50
CA PRO A 400 -10.72 10.93 11.32
C PRO A 400 -9.23 10.71 11.62
N ASN A 401 -8.87 9.58 12.26
CA ASN A 401 -7.50 9.21 12.62
C ASN A 401 -7.01 8.00 11.82
N TYR A 402 -7.52 7.81 10.60
CA TYR A 402 -7.17 6.69 9.75
C TYR A 402 -6.60 7.22 8.44
N ALA A 403 -5.33 6.92 8.15
CA ALA A 403 -4.63 7.50 7.00
C ALA A 403 -5.36 7.25 5.67
N GLN A 404 -5.98 6.08 5.51
CA GLN A 404 -6.74 5.73 4.31
C GLN A 404 -7.93 6.68 4.08
N SER A 405 -8.59 7.13 5.14
CA SER A 405 -9.70 8.07 5.02
C SER A 405 -9.23 9.40 4.40
N TYR A 406 -8.03 9.86 4.73
CA TYR A 406 -7.47 11.09 4.14
C TYR A 406 -7.24 10.94 2.64
N ARG A 407 -6.64 9.82 2.24
CA ARG A 407 -6.43 9.47 0.82
C ARG A 407 -7.76 9.41 0.06
N ASP A 408 -8.69 8.58 0.54
CA ASP A 408 -9.96 8.34 -0.12
C ASP A 408 -10.76 9.65 -0.27
N MET A 409 -10.77 10.48 0.78
CA MET A 409 -11.43 11.77 0.76
C MET A 409 -10.74 12.77 -0.18
N ALA A 410 -9.41 12.87 -0.17
CA ALA A 410 -8.66 13.76 -1.05
C ALA A 410 -8.91 13.41 -2.52
N ASN A 411 -8.84 12.13 -2.88
CA ASN A 411 -9.15 11.66 -4.23
C ASN A 411 -10.60 11.93 -4.62
N SER A 412 -11.56 11.72 -3.72
CA SER A 412 -12.96 12.04 -4.01
C SER A 412 -13.19 13.53 -4.27
N TYR A 413 -12.43 14.43 -3.63
CA TYR A 413 -12.48 15.86 -3.94
C TYR A 413 -11.88 16.19 -5.30
N ILE A 414 -10.85 15.48 -5.74
CA ILE A 414 -10.32 15.63 -7.10
C ILE A 414 -11.39 15.23 -8.12
N GLU A 415 -12.09 14.12 -7.90
CA GLU A 415 -13.14 13.60 -8.79
C GLU A 415 -14.31 14.59 -8.96
N VAL A 416 -14.69 15.32 -7.91
CA VAL A 416 -15.73 16.37 -7.96
C VAL A 416 -15.18 17.77 -8.25
N ASN A 417 -13.91 17.88 -8.67
CA ASN A 417 -13.23 19.13 -9.02
C ASN A 417 -13.13 20.17 -7.88
N GLU A 418 -13.12 19.72 -6.63
CA GLU A 418 -12.92 20.51 -5.41
C GLU A 418 -11.43 20.59 -5.03
N VAL A 419 -10.63 21.12 -5.96
CA VAL A 419 -9.15 21.14 -5.94
C VAL A 419 -8.58 21.68 -4.63
N GLN A 420 -9.13 22.78 -4.11
CA GLN A 420 -8.65 23.39 -2.87
C GLN A 420 -8.86 22.48 -1.65
N LYS A 421 -9.97 21.74 -1.61
CA LYS A 421 -10.27 20.82 -0.51
C LYS A 421 -9.36 19.59 -0.57
N ALA A 422 -9.07 19.09 -1.77
CA ALA A 422 -8.09 18.03 -1.98
C ALA A 422 -6.69 18.44 -1.49
N ALA A 423 -6.18 19.60 -1.92
CA ALA A 423 -4.88 20.13 -1.50
C ALA A 423 -4.79 20.26 0.03
N ASN A 424 -5.82 20.82 0.67
CA ASN A 424 -5.86 20.97 2.12
C ASN A 424 -5.80 19.62 2.87
N LEU A 425 -6.37 18.56 2.30
CA LEU A 425 -6.31 17.23 2.90
C LEU A 425 -4.91 16.60 2.80
N TYR A 426 -4.23 16.76 1.66
CA TYR A 426 -2.84 16.33 1.51
C TYR A 426 -1.91 17.05 2.48
N SER A 427 -1.95 18.39 2.54
CA SER A 427 -1.15 19.16 3.50
C SER A 427 -1.47 18.80 4.95
N ARG A 428 -2.75 18.53 5.27
CA ARG A 428 -3.15 18.09 6.60
C ARG A 428 -2.59 16.71 6.93
N TYR A 429 -2.59 15.77 6.00
CA TYR A 429 -2.00 14.45 6.18
C TYR A 429 -0.50 14.57 6.50
N THR A 430 0.27 15.30 5.69
CA THR A 430 1.70 15.56 5.91
C THR A 430 1.97 16.21 7.27
N LYS A 431 1.16 17.20 7.66
CA LYS A 431 1.26 17.83 8.98
C LYS A 431 1.06 16.83 10.12
N LEU A 432 0.05 15.97 10.01
CA LEU A 432 -0.23 14.96 11.04
C LEU A 432 0.87 13.90 11.17
N LEU A 433 1.55 13.57 10.07
CA LEU A 433 2.75 12.73 10.10
C LEU A 433 3.90 13.42 10.85
N ASN A 434 4.18 14.69 10.51
CA ASN A 434 5.27 15.46 11.12
C ASN A 434 5.05 15.69 12.63
N GLU A 435 3.80 15.88 13.04
CA GLU A 435 3.42 16.03 14.46
C GLU A 435 3.27 14.68 15.17
N SER A 436 3.55 13.55 14.51
CA SER A 436 3.43 12.18 15.05
C SER A 436 2.01 11.79 15.51
N PHE A 437 0.97 12.44 14.98
CA PHE A 437 -0.43 12.07 15.19
C PHE A 437 -0.89 10.94 14.26
N LEU A 438 -0.24 10.79 13.12
CA LEU A 438 -0.35 9.64 12.23
C LEU A 438 1.02 8.98 12.08
N VAL A 439 1.05 7.67 11.90
CA VAL A 439 2.27 6.91 11.62
C VAL A 439 2.33 6.64 10.12
N ALA A 440 3.41 7.06 9.46
CA ALA A 440 3.59 6.78 8.04
C ALA A 440 3.80 5.27 7.82
N ASP A 441 2.84 4.63 7.19
CA ASP A 441 3.05 3.31 6.59
C ASP A 441 3.92 3.45 5.35
N THR A 442 5.23 3.42 5.58
CA THR A 442 6.28 3.64 4.56
C THR A 442 6.32 2.58 3.46
N ILE A 443 5.63 1.45 3.63
CA ILE A 443 5.60 0.33 2.67
C ILE A 443 4.24 0.23 1.96
N GLY A 444 3.15 0.53 2.66
CA GLY A 444 1.80 0.44 2.11
C GLY A 444 1.27 1.79 1.65
N LEU A 445 0.53 2.46 2.52
CA LEU A 445 -0.34 3.56 2.11
C LEU A 445 0.38 4.87 1.80
N HIS A 446 1.47 5.21 2.51
CA HIS A 446 2.13 6.50 2.33
C HIS A 446 2.69 6.69 0.90
N PRO A 447 3.40 5.70 0.30
CA PRO A 447 3.80 5.78 -1.10
C PRO A 447 2.65 6.07 -2.08
N ILE A 448 1.47 5.46 -1.87
CA ILE A 448 0.29 5.67 -2.72
C ILE A 448 -0.18 7.12 -2.62
N ILE A 449 -0.26 7.66 -1.41
CA ILE A 449 -0.65 9.06 -1.17
C ILE A 449 0.35 10.01 -1.84
N THR A 450 1.66 9.74 -1.73
CA THR A 450 2.69 10.54 -2.40
C THR A 450 2.56 10.48 -3.92
N THR A 451 2.35 9.29 -4.50
CA THR A 451 2.11 9.10 -5.94
C THR A 451 0.92 9.92 -6.42
N GLU A 452 -0.19 9.88 -5.69
CA GLU A 452 -1.43 10.58 -6.04
C GLU A 452 -1.34 12.10 -5.82
N PHE A 453 -0.66 12.54 -4.76
CA PHE A 453 -0.43 13.95 -4.50
C PHE A 453 0.45 14.57 -5.58
N ASN A 454 1.54 13.89 -5.97
CA ASN A 454 2.39 14.35 -7.06
C ASN A 454 1.60 14.46 -8.38
N HIS A 455 0.78 13.46 -8.69
CA HIS A 455 -0.09 13.47 -9.87
C HIS A 455 -1.06 14.66 -9.86
N PHE A 456 -1.66 14.94 -8.70
CA PHE A 456 -2.52 16.10 -8.49
C PHE A 456 -1.80 17.43 -8.76
N LEU A 457 -0.57 17.60 -8.26
CA LEU A 457 0.22 18.82 -8.44
C LEU A 457 0.59 19.09 -9.91
N GLN A 458 0.81 18.06 -10.72
CA GLN A 458 1.09 18.23 -12.16
C GLN A 458 -0.10 18.78 -12.95
N HIS A 459 -1.32 18.34 -12.62
CA HIS A 459 -2.49 18.54 -13.47
C HIS A 459 -3.42 19.67 -12.97
N LYS A 460 -3.19 20.22 -11.78
CA LYS A 460 -4.06 21.24 -11.17
C LYS A 460 -3.23 22.45 -10.71
N THR A 461 -2.99 23.39 -11.64
CA THR A 461 -2.04 24.51 -11.52
C THR A 461 -2.57 25.77 -10.81
N ASP A 462 -3.84 25.82 -10.40
CA ASP A 462 -4.45 27.04 -9.85
C ASP A 462 -4.21 27.22 -8.33
N TYR A 463 -3.48 26.31 -7.69
CA TYR A 463 -3.13 26.39 -6.28
C TYR A 463 -1.73 26.97 -6.06
N THR A 464 -1.64 28.06 -5.28
CA THR A 464 -0.35 28.62 -4.84
C THR A 464 0.25 27.73 -3.75
N ILE A 465 1.13 26.83 -4.13
CA ILE A 465 1.78 25.86 -3.23
C ILE A 465 2.69 26.60 -2.25
N SER A 466 2.59 26.31 -0.95
CA SER A 466 3.53 26.86 0.05
C SER A 466 4.89 26.15 -0.03
N SER A 467 5.98 26.84 0.34
CA SER A 467 7.34 26.27 0.32
C SER A 467 7.54 25.09 1.28
N GLU A 468 6.63 24.88 2.23
CA GLU A 468 6.62 23.70 3.12
C GLU A 468 6.03 22.47 2.41
N ASP A 469 4.98 22.66 1.59
CA ASP A 469 4.30 21.58 0.84
C ASP A 469 5.15 21.07 -0.35
N LEU A 470 6.02 21.92 -0.91
CA LEU A 470 6.95 21.55 -2.00
C LEU A 470 8.11 20.64 -1.56
N LYS A 471 8.36 20.49 -0.25
CA LYS A 471 9.47 19.64 0.25
C LYS A 471 9.23 18.14 0.04
N GLU A 472 7.99 17.74 -0.25
CA GLU A 472 7.58 16.34 -0.51
C GLU A 472 7.38 16.03 -2.00
N MET A 473 7.96 16.82 -2.91
CA MET A 473 8.04 16.43 -4.32
C MET A 473 8.97 15.22 -4.47
N ALA A 474 8.46 14.01 -4.29
CA ALA A 474 9.18 12.82 -4.75
C ALA A 474 9.32 12.92 -6.28
N ALA A 475 10.52 12.62 -6.80
CA ALA A 475 10.74 12.57 -8.24
C ALA A 475 9.70 11.65 -8.88
N MET A 476 8.84 12.20 -9.72
CA MET A 476 7.79 11.43 -10.37
C MET A 476 8.42 10.37 -11.25
N ARG A 477 7.79 9.20 -11.31
CA ARG A 477 8.23 8.15 -12.22
C ARG A 477 8.10 8.67 -13.65
N GLU A 478 9.24 9.00 -14.26
CA GLU A 478 9.33 9.16 -15.71
C GLU A 478 9.10 7.80 -16.38
N GLY A 479 8.00 7.63 -17.10
CA GLY A 479 7.67 6.45 -17.88
C GLY A 479 6.19 6.36 -18.27
N THR A 480 5.88 5.62 -19.34
CA THR A 480 4.50 5.30 -19.79
C THR A 480 3.97 4.05 -19.08
N ASP A 481 4.24 3.92 -17.79
CA ASP A 481 3.99 2.69 -17.04
C ASP A 481 2.49 2.50 -16.77
N THR A 482 2.03 1.26 -16.84
CA THR A 482 0.66 0.91 -16.45
C THR A 482 0.58 0.83 -14.94
N ARG A 483 -0.17 1.75 -14.30
CA ARG A 483 -0.40 1.72 -12.84
C ARG A 483 -1.65 0.87 -12.56
N LEU A 484 -1.52 -0.11 -11.68
CA LEU A 484 -2.63 -0.87 -11.13
C LEU A 484 -2.82 -0.48 -9.67
N LEU A 485 -3.98 0.07 -9.35
CA LEU A 485 -4.40 0.43 -8.01
C LEU A 485 -5.49 -0.52 -7.55
N PHE A 486 -5.20 -1.28 -6.51
CA PHE A 486 -6.12 -2.22 -5.86
C PHE A 486 -6.63 -1.58 -4.58
N GLU A 487 -7.95 -1.55 -4.39
CA GLU A 487 -8.60 -0.99 -3.21
C GLU A 487 -9.70 -1.95 -2.76
N TRP A 488 -9.76 -2.24 -1.48
CA TRP A 488 -10.75 -3.17 -0.94
C TRP A 488 -11.52 -2.55 0.22
N ASN A 489 -12.78 -2.94 0.37
CA ASN A 489 -13.67 -2.28 1.32
C ASN A 489 -13.40 -2.67 2.78
N ASP A 490 -12.86 -3.86 3.02
CA ASP A 490 -12.61 -4.44 4.36
C ASP A 490 -11.12 -4.58 4.66
N ASP A 491 -10.58 -3.73 5.52
CA ASP A 491 -9.16 -3.72 5.93
C ASP A 491 -8.69 -5.00 6.65
N LYS A 492 -9.61 -5.95 6.92
CA LYS A 492 -9.32 -7.29 7.44
C LYS A 492 -9.35 -8.39 6.37
N ALA A 493 -9.46 -8.03 5.09
CA ALA A 493 -9.40 -8.97 3.98
C ALA A 493 -7.96 -9.42 3.70
N GLU A 494 -7.76 -10.73 3.67
CA GLU A 494 -6.48 -11.37 3.38
C GLU A 494 -6.55 -12.05 2.01
N PHE A 495 -5.55 -11.81 1.16
CA PHE A 495 -5.42 -12.40 -0.16
C PHE A 495 -4.00 -12.27 -0.72
N ASP A 496 -3.71 -13.09 -1.73
CA ASP A 496 -2.48 -13.00 -2.52
C ASP A 496 -2.82 -12.52 -3.93
N LEU A 497 -2.17 -11.46 -4.39
CA LEU A 497 -2.21 -10.99 -5.78
C LEU A 497 -1.04 -11.59 -6.54
N GLN A 498 -1.30 -12.32 -7.61
CA GLN A 498 -0.29 -12.88 -8.50
C GLN A 498 -0.31 -12.15 -9.84
N PHE A 499 0.86 -11.70 -10.26
CA PHE A 499 1.07 -10.99 -11.52
C PHE A 499 1.92 -11.88 -12.41
N VAL A 500 1.34 -12.38 -13.49
CA VAL A 500 2.05 -13.19 -14.50
C VAL A 500 2.36 -12.29 -15.70
N ASN A 501 3.63 -12.24 -16.07
CA ASN A 501 4.08 -11.51 -17.24
C ASN A 501 3.86 -12.34 -18.53
N PRO A 502 4.01 -11.73 -19.72
CA PRO A 502 3.87 -12.42 -21.01
C PRO A 502 4.85 -13.58 -21.24
N GLU A 503 5.95 -13.65 -20.47
CA GLU A 503 6.91 -14.75 -20.51
C GLU A 503 6.48 -15.93 -19.60
N ASN A 504 5.24 -15.93 -19.08
CA ASN A 504 4.69 -16.88 -18.11
C ASN A 504 5.49 -16.95 -16.81
N ARG A 505 6.09 -15.83 -16.40
CA ARG A 505 6.81 -15.71 -15.14
C ARG A 505 5.99 -14.85 -14.19
N TYR A 506 5.96 -15.21 -12.90
CA TYR A 506 5.07 -14.53 -11.96
C TYR A 506 5.72 -14.06 -10.67
N PHE A 507 5.19 -12.99 -10.10
CA PHE A 507 5.45 -12.61 -8.70
C PHE A 507 4.14 -12.56 -7.92
N VAL A 508 4.24 -12.69 -6.59
CA VAL A 508 3.08 -12.70 -5.69
C VAL A 508 3.25 -11.62 -4.62
N SER A 509 2.17 -10.90 -4.35
CA SER A 509 2.08 -9.92 -3.28
C SER A 509 0.98 -10.31 -2.31
N SER A 510 1.34 -10.58 -1.06
CA SER A 510 0.36 -10.97 -0.03
C SER A 510 -0.12 -9.76 0.77
N THR A 511 -1.38 -9.80 1.22
CA THR A 511 -1.93 -8.89 2.23
C THR A 511 -1.99 -9.51 3.64
N SER A 512 -1.56 -10.77 3.80
CA SER A 512 -1.66 -11.51 5.08
C SER A 512 -0.71 -10.96 6.16
N LEU A 513 -1.24 -10.69 7.35
CA LEU A 513 -0.52 -10.14 8.52
C LEU A 513 0.58 -11.09 9.06
N ILE A 514 0.50 -12.40 8.78
CA ILE A 514 1.38 -13.43 9.38
C ILE A 514 2.81 -13.41 8.82
N ASN A 515 3.04 -12.84 7.63
CA ASN A 515 4.37 -12.78 7.01
C ASN A 515 5.20 -11.54 7.42
N GLN A 516 4.72 -10.74 8.38
CA GLN A 516 5.29 -9.44 8.67
C GLN A 516 5.84 -9.40 10.11
N ASN A 517 7.17 -9.30 10.21
CA ASN A 517 7.92 -9.41 11.46
C ASN A 517 7.42 -8.42 12.53
N GLU A 518 7.33 -8.87 13.79
CA GLU A 518 7.06 -8.10 15.02
C GLU A 518 7.98 -6.87 15.26
N TYR A 519 8.98 -6.64 14.40
CA TYR A 519 9.94 -5.55 14.52
C TYR A 519 9.47 -4.22 13.91
N PHE A 520 8.39 -4.23 13.13
CA PHE A 520 7.76 -3.02 12.63
C PHE A 520 6.70 -2.57 13.62
N GLY A 521 6.70 -1.29 14.01
CA GLY A 521 5.55 -0.70 14.68
C GLY A 521 4.28 -1.01 13.89
N LYS A 522 3.15 -1.22 14.60
CA LYS A 522 1.86 -1.61 14.02
C LYS A 522 1.63 -0.90 12.69
N GLN A 523 1.65 -1.64 11.59
CA GLN A 523 1.12 -1.14 10.32
C GLN A 523 -0.37 -0.84 10.59
N GLU A 524 -0.81 0.40 10.37
CA GLU A 524 -2.24 0.66 10.27
C GLU A 524 -2.78 -0.25 9.15
N ASN A 525 -3.93 -0.91 9.37
CA ASN A 525 -4.51 -1.77 8.34
C ASN A 525 -4.74 -0.89 7.11
N SER A 526 -3.96 -0.99 6.03
CA SER A 526 -4.28 -0.30 4.80
C SER A 526 -5.28 -1.12 4.01
N SER A 527 -6.10 -0.44 3.22
CA SER A 527 -7.05 -1.10 2.31
C SER A 527 -6.79 -0.79 0.85
N SER A 528 -5.55 -0.41 0.53
CA SER A 528 -5.10 -0.07 -0.82
C SER A 528 -3.68 -0.56 -1.08
N LYS A 529 -3.41 -0.90 -2.34
CA LYS A 529 -2.07 -1.26 -2.81
C LYS A 529 -1.89 -0.87 -4.26
N GLU A 530 -0.72 -0.34 -4.61
CA GLU A 530 -0.39 0.00 -5.99
C GLU A 530 0.75 -0.84 -6.55
N PHE A 531 0.71 -1.04 -7.86
CA PHE A 531 1.74 -1.69 -8.65
C PHE A 531 1.94 -0.90 -9.93
N PHE A 532 3.18 -0.85 -10.40
CA PHE A 532 3.52 -0.32 -11.70
C PHE A 532 4.08 -1.46 -12.54
N LEU A 533 3.48 -1.69 -13.70
CA LEU A 533 3.97 -2.64 -14.68
C LEU A 533 4.88 -1.90 -15.65
N GLU A 534 6.04 -2.51 -15.92
CA GLU A 534 7.07 -1.93 -16.77
C GLU A 534 6.60 -1.91 -18.23
N SER A 535 6.70 -0.75 -18.86
CA SER A 535 6.24 -0.52 -20.24
C SER A 535 7.10 -1.20 -21.33
N ASP A 536 8.27 -1.72 -20.98
CA ASP A 536 9.15 -2.46 -21.89
C ASP A 536 8.77 -3.95 -22.06
N ILE A 537 7.96 -4.49 -21.14
CA ILE A 537 7.44 -5.86 -21.22
C ILE A 537 6.15 -5.87 -22.03
N GLN A 538 6.28 -6.07 -23.34
CA GLN A 538 5.14 -6.11 -24.26
C GLN A 538 4.37 -7.43 -24.17
N GLY A 539 3.05 -7.34 -24.01
CA GLY A 539 2.14 -8.45 -24.12
C GLY A 539 0.98 -8.38 -23.13
N GLU A 540 0.29 -9.50 -22.95
CA GLU A 540 -0.83 -9.61 -22.02
C GLU A 540 -0.34 -10.10 -20.65
N TRP A 541 -0.61 -9.32 -19.61
CA TRP A 541 -0.40 -9.71 -18.22
C TRP A 541 -1.63 -10.45 -17.69
N ILE A 542 -1.38 -11.47 -16.86
CA ILE A 542 -2.45 -12.21 -16.16
C ILE A 542 -2.44 -11.78 -14.71
N ILE A 543 -3.56 -11.23 -14.24
CA ILE A 543 -3.75 -10.84 -12.85
C ILE A 543 -4.65 -11.87 -12.16
N ASN A 544 -4.07 -12.61 -11.22
CA ASN A 544 -4.79 -13.60 -10.43
C ASN A 544 -4.87 -13.18 -8.96
N ILE A 545 -5.87 -13.74 -8.26
CA ILE A 545 -6.06 -13.56 -6.83
C ILE A 545 -6.30 -14.89 -6.12
N ASN A 546 -5.70 -15.07 -4.95
CA ASN A 546 -6.05 -16.13 -4.02
C ASN A 546 -6.62 -15.50 -2.75
N TYR A 547 -7.94 -15.44 -2.65
CA TYR A 547 -8.63 -14.86 -1.49
C TYR A 547 -8.57 -15.80 -0.29
N LYS A 548 -8.11 -15.33 0.87
CA LYS A 548 -8.04 -16.13 2.12
C LYS A 548 -9.25 -15.92 3.02
N GLY A 549 -10.02 -14.86 2.78
CA GLY A 549 -11.18 -14.50 3.57
C GLY A 549 -11.01 -13.15 4.24
N ASN A 550 -12.00 -12.81 5.06
CA ASN A 550 -11.94 -11.65 5.93
C ASN A 550 -12.55 -12.00 7.28
N LYS A 551 -12.33 -11.11 8.25
CA LYS A 551 -12.88 -11.23 9.59
C LYS A 551 -14.10 -10.33 9.82
N SER A 552 -14.55 -9.49 8.87
CA SER A 552 -15.76 -8.67 9.10
C SER A 552 -17.06 -9.47 8.93
N GLY A 553 -17.05 -10.52 8.11
CA GLY A 553 -18.26 -11.26 7.72
C GLY A 553 -19.08 -10.64 6.62
N LEU A 554 -18.68 -9.45 6.15
CA LEU A 554 -19.25 -8.81 4.98
C LEU A 554 -18.52 -9.31 3.73
N PRO A 555 -19.14 -9.26 2.55
CA PRO A 555 -18.41 -9.50 1.31
C PRO A 555 -17.27 -8.51 1.13
N THR A 556 -16.13 -9.02 0.68
CA THR A 556 -15.02 -8.16 0.24
C THR A 556 -15.24 -7.79 -1.23
N TYR A 557 -15.37 -6.50 -1.49
CA TYR A 557 -15.36 -5.92 -2.82
C TYR A 557 -13.99 -5.33 -3.07
N LEU A 558 -13.34 -5.82 -4.13
CA LEU A 558 -12.07 -5.33 -4.63
C LEU A 558 -12.33 -4.44 -5.84
N LYS A 559 -12.03 -3.15 -5.72
CA LYS A 559 -11.95 -2.21 -6.83
C LYS A 559 -10.52 -2.26 -7.38
N VAL A 560 -10.40 -2.38 -8.69
CA VAL A 560 -9.14 -2.30 -9.41
C VAL A 560 -9.23 -1.18 -10.43
N THR A 561 -8.39 -0.17 -10.28
CA THR A 561 -8.23 0.90 -11.26
C THR A 561 -6.95 0.65 -12.04
N ALA A 562 -7.08 0.40 -13.34
CA ALA A 562 -5.95 0.29 -14.25
C ALA A 562 -5.78 1.61 -14.99
N PHE A 563 -4.64 2.27 -14.80
CA PHE A 563 -4.27 3.49 -15.50
C PHE A 563 -3.28 3.17 -16.62
N SER A 564 -3.54 3.73 -17.79
CA SER A 564 -2.71 3.65 -18.98
C SER A 564 -2.09 5.02 -19.24
N GLY A 565 -0.76 5.10 -19.38
CA GLY A 565 -0.08 6.38 -19.53
C GLY A 565 -0.20 7.30 -18.31
N TYR A 566 -0.11 6.73 -17.10
CA TYR A 566 -0.32 7.47 -15.85
C TYR A 566 0.63 8.67 -15.70
N GLY A 567 0.08 9.84 -15.37
CA GLY A 567 0.83 11.10 -15.29
C GLY A 567 1.18 11.74 -16.63
N THR A 568 0.55 11.30 -17.72
CA THR A 568 0.67 11.94 -19.05
C THR A 568 -0.65 12.58 -19.47
N ASP A 569 -0.59 13.49 -20.45
CA ASP A 569 -1.80 14.15 -21.01
C ASP A 569 -2.79 13.16 -21.66
N ASN A 570 -2.35 11.95 -21.99
CA ASN A 570 -3.17 10.88 -22.57
C ASN A 570 -3.53 9.80 -21.53
N GLU A 571 -3.53 10.13 -20.23
CA GLU A 571 -3.92 9.18 -19.20
C GLU A 571 -5.35 8.69 -19.40
N GLU A 572 -5.52 7.37 -19.45
CA GLU A 572 -6.82 6.72 -19.43
C GLU A 572 -6.90 5.80 -18.22
N SER A 573 -8.11 5.61 -17.67
CA SER A 573 -8.32 4.68 -16.57
C SER A 573 -9.56 3.82 -16.76
N THR A 574 -9.50 2.58 -16.27
CA THR A 574 -10.64 1.66 -16.23
C THR A 574 -10.81 1.11 -14.83
N ILE A 575 -12.03 1.22 -14.29
CA ILE A 575 -12.40 0.70 -12.98
C ILE A 575 -13.12 -0.64 -13.13
N ARG A 576 -12.63 -1.66 -12.44
CA ARG A 576 -13.29 -2.98 -12.31
C ARG A 576 -13.62 -3.26 -10.86
N ILE A 577 -14.73 -3.93 -10.59
CA ILE A 577 -15.13 -4.33 -9.24
C ILE A 577 -15.34 -5.82 -9.20
N TYR A 578 -14.71 -6.48 -8.23
CA TYR A 578 -14.77 -7.92 -8.01
C TYR A 578 -15.31 -8.21 -6.62
N ARG A 579 -16.31 -9.09 -6.55
CA ARG A 579 -16.83 -9.62 -5.29
C ARG A 579 -16.06 -10.89 -4.92
N LEU A 580 -15.15 -10.81 -3.96
CA LEU A 580 -14.36 -11.95 -3.51
C LEU A 580 -15.22 -12.87 -2.64
N SER A 581 -15.21 -14.18 -2.95
CA SER A 581 -16.10 -15.15 -2.29
C SER A 581 -15.44 -16.50 -2.09
N LEU A 582 -14.90 -17.10 -3.17
CA LEU A 582 -14.21 -18.38 -3.11
C LEU A 582 -12.84 -18.21 -2.44
N LYS A 583 -12.59 -19.01 -1.40
CA LYS A 583 -11.37 -18.96 -0.60
C LYS A 583 -10.34 -20.00 -1.04
N ASN A 584 -9.06 -19.70 -0.79
CA ASN A 584 -7.92 -20.60 -0.93
C ASN A 584 -7.74 -21.22 -2.32
N VAL A 585 -8.29 -20.57 -3.35
CA VAL A 585 -8.17 -20.98 -4.76
C VAL A 585 -7.71 -19.79 -5.57
N ASN A 586 -6.68 -20.01 -6.39
CA ASN A 586 -6.17 -19.02 -7.33
C ASN A 586 -7.21 -18.79 -8.43
N GLN A 587 -7.61 -17.54 -8.64
CA GLN A 587 -8.68 -17.14 -9.54
C GLN A 587 -8.16 -16.07 -10.49
N ASN A 588 -8.43 -16.23 -11.79
CA ASN A 588 -8.13 -15.19 -12.75
C ASN A 588 -9.10 -14.01 -12.57
N LEU A 589 -8.58 -12.81 -12.32
CA LEU A 589 -9.38 -11.58 -12.22
C LEU A 589 -9.59 -10.95 -13.60
N PHE A 590 -8.49 -10.69 -14.31
CA PHE A 590 -8.50 -10.13 -15.66
C PHE A 590 -7.14 -10.34 -16.34
N TYR A 591 -7.19 -10.15 -17.64
CA TYR A 591 -6.05 -10.00 -18.50
C TYR A 591 -5.85 -8.52 -18.80
N LEU A 592 -4.60 -8.08 -18.90
CA LEU A 592 -4.24 -6.68 -19.10
C LEU A 592 -3.20 -6.54 -20.21
N PRO A 593 -3.57 -5.99 -21.38
CA PRO A 593 -2.60 -5.68 -22.41
C PRO A 593 -1.75 -4.46 -21.99
N THR A 594 -0.44 -4.53 -22.16
CA THR A 594 0.42 -3.32 -22.07
C THR A 594 0.26 -2.46 -23.32
N LEU A 595 0.32 -1.14 -23.17
CA LEU A 595 0.32 -0.18 -24.27
C LEU A 595 1.30 -0.60 -25.39
N GLY A 596 0.76 -0.77 -26.59
CA GLY A 596 1.48 -1.29 -27.78
C GLY A 596 0.92 -2.57 -28.37
N ALA A 597 0.00 -3.27 -27.68
CA ALA A 597 -0.67 -4.45 -28.20
C ALA A 597 -1.87 -4.15 -29.12
N ASP A 598 -2.49 -2.97 -29.01
CA ASP A 598 -3.63 -2.59 -29.87
C ASP A 598 -3.18 -1.67 -31.03
N ASN A 599 -2.68 -2.31 -32.07
CA ASN A 599 -2.83 -1.87 -33.46
C ASN A 599 -2.72 -3.04 -34.45
N LEU A 600 -3.15 -4.25 -34.05
CA LEU A 600 -3.29 -5.38 -34.98
C LEU A 600 -4.58 -6.16 -34.70
N ASN A 601 -5.66 -5.62 -35.27
CA ASN A 601 -6.92 -6.24 -35.70
C ASN A 601 -7.84 -6.92 -34.68
#